data_AF-A0A7J2Y7D8-F1
#
_entry.id   AF-A0A7J2Y7D8-F1
#
_cell.length_a   1.000
_cell.length_b   1.000
_cell.length_c   1.000
_cell.angle_alpha   90.00
_cell.angle_beta   90.00
_cell.angle_gamma   90.00
#
_symmetry.space_group_name_H-M   'P 1'
#
loop_
_entity.id
_entity.type
_entity.pdbx_description
1 polymer ?
#
loop_
_entity_poly.entity_id
_entity_poly.type
_entity_poly.pdbx_seq_one_letter_code
_entity_poly.pdbx_strand_id
1 'polypeptide(L)'
;MGFAIFAAVALGLSAGAVWWGVGNAASGAPSYRPTTRYDTLEAVEVEWEIAPGLTYKAWTYNGTIPGPQIEAIAGDTVVVTLVNKLDTIVSLHVHGLGYAITSDGSYESGAYAMPGESYTYTFTSDRRAIGTWMYHDHVARSEAMEDEMGAIEGDEEMFMNSIEGIEKGLYGAIIVRAPEERRVDRDYVLFMDEYMPEYTNLTPPAGTEMEMYAGFNGKTWPDNPTLDAYVGETVRFRLISIGTESHTFHLHGHKWFDADTYRWVDTKQVGPFETYTFEVVAGENGPGEWLYHCHDLMHLMEGMEGMFVVEAS
;
A
#
# COMPACT_ATOMS: atom_id res chain seq x y z
N MET A 1 -73.79 54.68 38.31
CA MET A 1 -72.54 55.41 38.62
C MET A 1 -71.97 54.80 39.88
N GLY A 2 -70.77 54.25 39.99
CA GLY A 2 -69.66 54.06 39.07
C GLY A 2 -68.56 53.22 39.75
N PHE A 3 -68.15 52.16 39.05
CA PHE A 3 -66.82 51.55 38.92
C PHE A 3 -65.80 51.49 40.07
N ALA A 4 -65.37 50.24 40.31
CA ALA A 4 -64.17 49.84 41.05
C ALA A 4 -62.91 49.85 40.15
N ILE A 5 -61.74 50.13 40.74
CA ILE A 5 -60.42 50.01 40.08
C ILE A 5 -59.53 49.10 40.93
N PHE A 6 -59.02 48.04 40.29
CA PHE A 6 -57.92 47.20 40.76
C PHE A 6 -56.58 47.80 40.30
N ALA A 7 -55.58 47.79 41.17
CA ALA A 7 -54.19 48.10 40.84
C ALA A 7 -53.42 46.82 40.50
N ALA A 8 -52.67 46.84 39.40
CA ALA A 8 -51.74 45.78 39.02
C ALA A 8 -50.35 46.36 38.71
N VAL A 9 -49.35 45.61 39.15
CA VAL A 9 -47.91 45.86 39.18
C VAL A 9 -47.28 45.63 37.80
N ALA A 10 -46.30 46.46 37.43
CA ALA A 10 -45.40 46.20 36.30
C ALA A 10 -43.93 46.28 36.78
N LEU A 11 -43.23 45.15 36.65
CA LEU A 11 -41.78 45.00 36.84
C LEU A 11 -41.06 45.38 35.54
N GLY A 12 -40.10 46.30 35.62
CA GLY A 12 -39.23 46.68 34.51
C GLY A 12 -37.99 45.79 34.43
N LEU A 13 -37.72 45.23 33.25
CA LEU A 13 -36.49 44.50 32.91
C LEU A 13 -35.44 45.49 32.37
N SER A 14 -34.27 45.55 32.99
CA SER A 14 -33.08 46.25 32.49
C SER A 14 -32.16 45.27 31.76
N ALA A 15 -31.82 45.57 30.51
CA ALA A 15 -30.93 44.78 29.67
C ALA A 15 -29.46 44.88 30.13
N GLY A 16 -28.87 43.75 30.50
CA GLY A 16 -27.42 43.59 30.70
C GLY A 16 -26.82 42.90 29.49
N ALA A 17 -25.92 43.59 28.77
CA ALA A 17 -25.17 43.02 27.66
C ALA A 17 -24.02 42.15 28.19
N VAL A 18 -24.12 40.84 27.99
CA VAL A 18 -23.05 39.87 28.23
C VAL A 18 -22.18 39.81 26.99
N TRP A 19 -20.91 40.23 27.13
CA TRP A 19 -19.87 40.06 26.12
C TRP A 19 -19.47 38.58 26.05
N TRP A 20 -19.89 37.88 25.01
CA TRP A 20 -19.27 36.62 24.60
C TRP A 20 -18.07 36.95 23.70
N GLY A 21 -16.88 36.96 24.28
CA GLY A 21 -15.64 36.98 23.52
C GLY A 21 -15.50 35.66 22.77
N VAL A 22 -15.90 35.64 21.50
CA VAL A 22 -15.48 34.59 20.57
C VAL A 22 -14.01 34.86 20.25
N GLY A 23 -13.13 34.19 20.99
CA GLY A 23 -11.72 34.14 20.64
C GLY A 23 -11.59 33.43 19.29
N ASN A 24 -11.35 34.21 18.23
CA ASN A 24 -10.86 33.70 16.96
C ASN A 24 -9.45 33.13 17.18
N ALA A 25 -9.38 31.86 17.58
CA ALA A 25 -8.17 31.07 17.36
C ALA A 25 -8.15 30.68 15.89
N ALA A 26 -7.79 31.63 15.02
CA ALA A 26 -7.27 31.29 13.70
C ALA A 26 -5.90 30.64 13.92
N SER A 27 -5.88 29.34 14.19
CA SER A 27 -4.66 28.55 14.15
C SER A 27 -4.25 28.43 12.69
N GLY A 28 -3.43 29.39 12.24
CA GLY A 28 -2.83 29.42 10.92
C GLY A 28 -1.76 28.34 10.77
N ALA A 29 -2.17 27.06 10.82
CA ALA A 29 -1.38 26.04 10.14
C ALA A 29 -1.32 26.43 8.66
N PRO A 30 -0.14 26.43 8.02
CA PRO A 30 -0.06 26.74 6.60
C PRO A 30 -0.98 25.77 5.86
N SER A 31 -2.03 26.29 5.23
CA SER A 31 -2.90 25.48 4.38
C SER A 31 -2.04 24.94 3.26
N TYR A 32 -1.85 23.62 3.23
CA TYR A 32 -1.15 22.97 2.14
C TYR A 32 -1.74 23.41 0.80
N ARG A 33 -0.86 23.78 -0.13
CA ARG A 33 -1.27 24.19 -1.48
C ARG A 33 -1.10 22.97 -2.38
N PRO A 34 -2.18 22.45 -2.97
CA PRO A 34 -2.11 21.39 -3.96
C PRO A 34 -1.05 21.63 -5.02
N THR A 35 -0.32 20.58 -5.35
CA THR A 35 0.71 20.59 -6.39
C THR A 35 0.46 19.49 -7.43
N THR A 36 1.13 19.61 -8.57
CA THR A 36 1.23 18.50 -9.52
C THR A 36 2.61 17.88 -9.37
N ARG A 37 2.64 16.58 -9.09
CA ARG A 37 3.85 15.76 -9.04
C ARG A 37 4.03 15.02 -10.34
N TYR A 38 5.28 14.90 -10.77
CA TYR A 38 5.66 14.21 -11.99
C TYR A 38 6.67 13.14 -11.63
N ASP A 39 6.33 11.89 -11.93
CA ASP A 39 7.18 10.73 -11.73
C ASP A 39 7.43 10.03 -13.06
N THR A 40 8.54 9.32 -13.16
CA THR A 40 8.86 8.49 -14.32
C THR A 40 9.23 7.10 -13.85
N LEU A 41 8.53 6.10 -14.39
CA LEU A 41 8.80 4.69 -14.18
C LEU A 41 9.28 4.08 -15.48
N GLU A 42 10.32 3.28 -15.42
CA GLU A 42 10.85 2.50 -16.54
C GLU A 42 10.58 1.02 -16.25
N ALA A 43 9.71 0.39 -17.05
CA ALA A 43 9.53 -1.06 -16.99
C ALA A 43 10.72 -1.73 -17.68
N VAL A 44 11.46 -2.57 -16.96
CA VAL A 44 12.71 -3.18 -17.45
C VAL A 44 12.90 -4.58 -16.87
N GLU A 45 13.47 -5.48 -17.68
CA GLU A 45 13.84 -6.83 -17.25
C GLU A 45 15.18 -6.79 -16.50
N VAL A 46 15.25 -7.45 -15.35
CA VAL A 46 16.48 -7.62 -14.57
C VAL A 46 16.59 -9.06 -14.09
N GLU A 47 17.82 -9.54 -13.90
CA GLU A 47 18.07 -10.75 -13.13
C GLU A 47 17.88 -10.40 -11.64
N TRP A 48 16.86 -10.98 -11.01
CA TRP A 48 16.48 -10.68 -9.64
C TRP A 48 16.69 -11.91 -8.76
N GLU A 49 17.51 -11.74 -7.72
CA GLU A 49 17.81 -12.79 -6.74
C GLU A 49 16.91 -12.61 -5.52
N ILE A 50 15.99 -13.56 -5.26
CA ILE A 50 15.06 -13.48 -4.11
C ILE A 50 15.70 -13.96 -2.79
N ALA A 51 16.70 -14.83 -2.90
CA ALA A 51 17.53 -15.38 -1.83
C ALA A 51 18.80 -16.02 -2.46
N PRO A 52 19.85 -16.36 -1.68
CA PRO A 52 21.14 -16.78 -2.24
C PRO A 52 21.03 -17.95 -3.22
N GLY A 53 21.34 -17.68 -4.49
CA GLY A 53 21.29 -18.65 -5.59
C GLY A 53 19.90 -18.92 -6.18
N LEU A 54 18.86 -18.21 -5.73
CA LEU A 54 17.51 -18.26 -6.26
C LEU A 54 17.25 -17.00 -7.08
N THR A 55 17.41 -17.11 -8.40
CA THR A 55 17.31 -15.97 -9.33
C THR A 55 16.30 -16.27 -10.44
N TYR A 56 15.55 -15.25 -10.82
CA TYR A 56 14.68 -15.28 -12.01
C TYR A 56 14.76 -13.97 -12.80
N LYS A 57 14.22 -14.00 -14.02
CA LYS A 57 14.06 -12.81 -14.86
C LYS A 57 12.83 -12.03 -14.41
N ALA A 58 13.06 -11.02 -13.59
CA ALA A 58 12.03 -10.12 -13.11
C ALA A 58 11.72 -9.02 -14.11
N TRP A 59 10.47 -8.56 -14.10
CA TRP A 59 10.03 -7.33 -14.74
C TRP A 59 9.77 -6.30 -13.65
N THR A 60 10.48 -5.18 -13.72
CA THR A 60 10.53 -4.23 -12.61
C THR A 60 10.23 -2.82 -13.07
N TYR A 61 9.68 -2.00 -12.19
CA TYR A 61 9.73 -0.55 -12.38
C TYR A 61 11.04 -0.02 -11.78
N ASN A 62 11.86 0.63 -12.59
CA ASN A 62 13.16 1.23 -12.24
C ASN A 62 14.21 0.24 -11.68
N GLY A 63 14.13 -1.04 -12.06
CA GLY A 63 15.16 -2.02 -11.68
C GLY A 63 15.06 -2.54 -10.25
N THR A 64 13.94 -2.31 -9.56
CA THR A 64 13.73 -2.74 -8.16
C THR A 64 12.40 -3.45 -7.99
N ILE A 65 12.36 -4.39 -7.04
CA ILE A 65 11.12 -4.95 -6.48
C ILE A 65 11.13 -4.64 -4.97
N PRO A 66 10.06 -4.04 -4.42
CA PRO A 66 9.02 -3.33 -5.15
C PRO A 66 9.59 -2.16 -5.97
N GLY A 67 8.81 -1.64 -6.91
CA GLY A 67 9.10 -0.40 -7.61
C GLY A 67 9.14 0.82 -6.67
N PRO A 68 9.65 1.98 -7.14
CA PRO A 68 9.78 3.18 -6.33
C PRO A 68 8.48 3.60 -5.64
N GLN A 69 8.54 3.93 -4.36
CA GLN A 69 7.40 4.49 -3.65
C GLN A 69 7.06 5.89 -4.18
N ILE A 70 5.81 6.08 -4.59
CA ILE A 70 5.26 7.39 -4.94
C ILE A 70 4.58 7.96 -3.69
N GLU A 71 4.88 9.22 -3.37
CA GLU A 71 4.21 9.93 -2.28
C GLU A 71 3.41 11.12 -2.80
N ALA A 72 2.23 11.34 -2.23
CA ALA A 72 1.38 12.50 -2.49
C ALA A 72 0.82 13.06 -1.18
N ILE A 73 0.45 14.34 -1.16
CA ILE A 73 -0.40 14.90 -0.11
C ILE A 73 -1.81 15.05 -0.68
N ALA A 74 -2.83 14.74 0.11
CA ALA A 74 -4.22 14.89 -0.31
C ALA A 74 -4.50 16.32 -0.84
N GLY A 75 -4.96 16.38 -2.08
CA GLY A 75 -5.11 17.57 -2.91
C GLY A 75 -4.20 17.54 -4.14
N ASP A 76 -3.09 16.79 -4.11
CA ASP A 76 -2.15 16.69 -5.22
C ASP A 76 -2.74 15.99 -6.44
N THR A 77 -2.20 16.35 -7.60
CA THR A 77 -2.30 15.56 -8.84
C THR A 77 -0.98 14.82 -9.04
N VAL A 78 -1.04 13.52 -9.28
CA VAL A 78 0.13 12.67 -9.56
C VAL A 78 0.10 12.34 -11.05
N VAL A 79 1.16 12.68 -11.77
CA VAL A 79 1.33 12.38 -13.20
C VAL A 79 2.51 11.43 -13.33
N VAL A 80 2.27 10.24 -13.87
CA VAL A 80 3.31 9.21 -14.03
C VAL A 80 3.52 8.92 -15.50
N THR A 81 4.73 9.09 -15.99
CA THR A 81 5.12 8.62 -17.33
C THR A 81 5.79 7.26 -17.19
N LEU A 82 5.16 6.24 -17.77
CA LEU A 82 5.69 4.89 -17.90
C LEU A 82 6.45 4.76 -19.22
N VAL A 83 7.72 4.38 -19.15
CA VAL A 83 8.58 4.07 -20.30
C VAL A 83 8.73 2.55 -20.37
N ASN A 84 8.30 1.94 -21.46
CA ASN A 84 8.37 0.50 -21.62
C ASN A 84 9.67 0.08 -22.32
N LYS A 85 10.55 -0.64 -21.60
CA LYS A 85 11.77 -1.26 -22.14
C LYS A 85 11.68 -2.79 -22.22
N LEU A 86 10.52 -3.36 -21.93
CA LEU A 86 10.22 -4.77 -22.15
C LEU A 86 9.82 -5.02 -23.61
N ASP A 87 9.76 -6.29 -23.98
CA ASP A 87 9.29 -6.77 -25.28
C ASP A 87 7.78 -7.11 -25.31
N THR A 88 7.10 -6.96 -24.17
CA THR A 88 5.64 -7.07 -24.04
C THR A 88 4.98 -5.73 -23.72
N ILE A 89 3.66 -5.62 -23.86
CA ILE A 89 2.90 -4.47 -23.36
C ILE A 89 3.01 -4.38 -21.84
N VAL A 90 3.01 -3.16 -21.31
CA VAL A 90 2.99 -2.91 -19.86
C VAL A 90 2.08 -1.74 -19.54
N SER A 91 1.50 -1.75 -18.37
CA SER A 91 0.67 -0.64 -17.90
C SER A 91 1.00 -0.23 -16.48
N LEU A 92 0.21 0.71 -15.97
CA LEU A 92 0.21 1.14 -14.58
C LEU A 92 -1.24 1.34 -14.16
N HIS A 93 -1.71 0.50 -13.25
CA HIS A 93 -2.99 0.65 -12.56
C HIS A 93 -2.73 1.08 -11.11
N VAL A 94 -3.60 1.92 -10.54
CA VAL A 94 -3.45 2.42 -9.17
C VAL A 94 -4.71 2.19 -8.35
N HIS A 95 -4.51 1.88 -7.07
CA HIS A 95 -5.60 1.77 -6.10
C HIS A 95 -5.80 3.11 -5.36
N GLY A 96 -7.01 3.35 -4.87
CA GLY A 96 -7.36 4.46 -3.97
C GLY A 96 -7.39 5.88 -4.57
N LEU A 97 -6.67 6.14 -5.66
CA LEU A 97 -6.65 7.45 -6.33
C LEU A 97 -7.76 7.56 -7.39
N GLY A 98 -8.22 8.78 -7.66
CA GLY A 98 -9.22 9.05 -8.70
C GLY A 98 -8.58 9.28 -10.06
N TYR A 99 -9.11 8.66 -11.11
CA TYR A 99 -8.60 8.77 -12.48
C TYR A 99 -9.70 8.70 -13.54
N ALA A 100 -9.38 9.13 -14.76
CA ALA A 100 -10.21 8.92 -15.94
C ALA A 100 -9.88 7.57 -16.59
N ILE A 101 -10.78 7.01 -17.41
CA ILE A 101 -10.56 5.71 -18.08
C ILE A 101 -9.24 5.66 -18.87
N THR A 102 -8.78 6.79 -19.43
CA THR A 102 -7.47 6.93 -20.11
C THR A 102 -6.26 6.89 -19.16
N SER A 103 -6.46 6.56 -17.89
CA SER A 103 -5.40 6.35 -16.90
C SER A 103 -5.71 5.16 -16.00
N ASP A 104 -6.60 4.26 -16.44
CA ASP A 104 -6.99 3.07 -15.69
C ASP A 104 -5.94 1.96 -15.74
N GLY A 105 -5.17 1.88 -16.84
CA GLY A 105 -4.12 0.86 -17.00
C GLY A 105 -4.61 -0.46 -17.59
N SER A 106 -5.93 -0.67 -17.74
CA SER A 106 -6.50 -1.89 -18.33
C SER A 106 -6.28 -1.97 -19.85
N TYR A 107 -6.31 -3.19 -20.39
CA TYR A 107 -6.18 -3.43 -21.83
C TYR A 107 -7.31 -2.76 -22.63
N GLU A 108 -8.54 -2.84 -22.14
CA GLU A 108 -9.76 -2.31 -22.77
C GLU A 108 -9.75 -0.77 -22.84
N SER A 109 -9.11 -0.13 -21.88
CA SER A 109 -8.96 1.32 -21.87
C SER A 109 -7.95 1.83 -22.91
N GLY A 110 -7.08 0.95 -23.42
CA GLY A 110 -5.93 1.33 -24.25
C GLY A 110 -4.87 2.13 -23.49
N ALA A 111 -4.91 2.13 -22.15
CA ALA A 111 -3.99 2.89 -21.30
C ALA A 111 -2.74 2.08 -20.93
N TYR A 112 -2.01 1.61 -21.93
CA TYR A 112 -0.77 0.85 -21.78
C TYR A 112 0.32 1.37 -22.73
N ALA A 113 1.57 1.04 -22.42
CA ALA A 113 2.72 1.35 -23.26
C ALA A 113 3.12 0.13 -24.08
N MET A 114 3.17 0.29 -25.40
CA MET A 114 3.74 -0.71 -26.31
C MET A 114 5.25 -0.88 -26.08
N PRO A 115 5.86 -2.01 -26.48
CA PRO A 115 7.31 -2.19 -26.43
C PRO A 115 8.08 -1.01 -27.06
N GLY A 116 8.98 -0.41 -26.28
CA GLY A 116 9.77 0.75 -26.70
C GLY A 116 9.04 2.10 -26.70
N GLU A 117 7.76 2.14 -26.34
CA GLU A 117 6.95 3.36 -26.25
C GLU A 117 6.79 3.84 -24.80
N SER A 118 5.99 4.88 -24.61
CA SER A 118 5.69 5.43 -23.29
C SER A 118 4.23 5.85 -23.19
N TYR A 119 3.65 5.73 -22.00
CA TYR A 119 2.29 6.17 -21.70
C TYR A 119 2.31 7.09 -20.48
N THR A 120 1.46 8.12 -20.44
CA THR A 120 1.39 9.05 -19.29
C THR A 120 0.01 9.00 -18.65
N TYR A 121 0.01 8.68 -17.36
CA TYR A 121 -1.16 8.57 -16.50
C TYR A 121 -1.34 9.84 -15.67
N THR A 122 -2.58 10.20 -15.36
CA THR A 122 -2.90 11.31 -14.45
C THR A 122 -3.89 10.86 -13.38
N PHE A 123 -3.49 10.97 -12.12
CA PHE A 123 -4.23 10.58 -10.93
C PHE A 123 -4.50 11.78 -10.03
N THR A 124 -5.65 11.79 -9.37
CA THR A 124 -6.04 12.80 -8.38
C THR A 124 -6.11 12.15 -7.01
N SER A 125 -5.55 12.83 -6.00
CA SER A 125 -5.48 12.31 -4.64
C SER A 125 -6.36 13.15 -3.71
N ASP A 126 -7.68 12.98 -3.75
CA ASP A 126 -8.57 13.75 -2.86
C ASP A 126 -8.46 13.28 -1.39
N ARG A 127 -9.25 13.87 -0.47
CA ARG A 127 -9.23 13.46 0.95
C ARG A 127 -9.62 11.99 1.19
N ARG A 128 -10.35 11.35 0.27
CA ARG A 128 -10.70 9.92 0.36
C ARG A 128 -9.53 9.02 -0.03
N ALA A 129 -8.60 9.56 -0.82
CA ALA A 129 -7.38 8.85 -1.18
C ALA A 129 -6.35 8.83 -0.05
N ILE A 130 -6.55 9.47 1.11
CA ILE A 130 -5.58 9.39 2.24
C ILE A 130 -5.45 7.95 2.69
N GLY A 131 -4.23 7.39 2.60
CA GLY A 131 -4.00 5.98 2.92
C GLY A 131 -2.71 5.41 2.34
N THR A 132 -2.60 4.09 2.46
CA THR A 132 -1.58 3.24 1.84
C THR A 132 -2.23 2.57 0.65
N TRP A 133 -1.63 2.69 -0.52
CA TRP A 133 -2.12 2.08 -1.76
C TRP A 133 -0.96 1.46 -2.53
N MET A 134 -1.32 0.74 -3.58
CA MET A 134 -0.38 0.16 -4.52
C MET A 134 -0.64 0.66 -5.93
N TYR A 135 0.40 0.57 -6.75
CA TYR A 135 0.31 0.53 -8.19
C TYR A 135 0.89 -0.79 -8.69
N HIS A 136 0.37 -1.29 -9.80
CA HIS A 136 0.89 -2.51 -10.42
C HIS A 136 0.55 -2.56 -11.91
N ASP A 137 1.19 -3.48 -12.62
CA ASP A 137 0.83 -3.79 -14.01
C ASP A 137 -0.57 -4.43 -14.09
N HIS A 138 -1.27 -4.21 -15.21
CA HIS A 138 -2.61 -4.74 -15.43
C HIS A 138 -2.78 -5.43 -16.81
N VAL A 139 -1.70 -5.64 -17.57
CA VAL A 139 -1.77 -6.11 -18.97
C VAL A 139 -0.61 -6.99 -19.45
N ALA A 140 0.51 -7.01 -18.73
CA ALA A 140 1.75 -7.62 -19.19
C ALA A 140 1.67 -9.14 -19.17
N ARG A 141 1.95 -9.72 -20.33
CA ARG A 141 1.92 -11.16 -20.57
C ARG A 141 2.99 -11.58 -21.57
N SER A 142 3.60 -12.74 -21.39
CA SER A 142 4.57 -13.33 -22.32
C SER A 142 3.91 -14.09 -23.46
N GLU A 143 4.61 -14.18 -24.58
CA GLU A 143 4.19 -14.97 -25.75
C GLU A 143 3.90 -16.44 -25.41
N ALA A 144 4.65 -17.03 -24.47
CA ALA A 144 4.51 -18.42 -24.04
C ALA A 144 3.15 -18.70 -23.36
N MET A 145 2.63 -17.73 -22.62
CA MET A 145 1.32 -17.83 -21.97
C MET A 145 0.16 -17.68 -22.97
N GLU A 146 0.40 -17.09 -24.15
CA GLU A 146 -0.59 -17.04 -25.23
C GLU A 146 -0.87 -18.41 -25.83
N ASP A 147 0.19 -19.21 -25.99
CA ASP A 147 0.14 -20.53 -26.60
C ASP A 147 -0.45 -21.59 -25.65
N GLU A 148 -0.20 -21.48 -24.34
CA GLU A 148 -0.60 -22.48 -23.34
C GLU A 148 -2.08 -22.39 -22.93
N MET A 149 -2.61 -21.17 -22.78
CA MET A 149 -4.04 -20.97 -22.48
C MET A 149 -4.90 -20.97 -23.75
N GLY A 150 -4.31 -20.79 -24.94
CA GLY A 150 -5.04 -20.60 -26.18
C GLY A 150 -5.84 -19.30 -26.19
N ALA A 151 -6.36 -18.89 -27.36
CA ALA A 151 -7.25 -17.73 -27.46
C ALA A 151 -8.60 -18.02 -26.77
N ILE A 152 -8.67 -17.80 -25.45
CA ILE A 152 -9.91 -17.90 -24.69
C ILE A 152 -10.58 -16.51 -24.72
N GLU A 153 -11.59 -16.35 -25.58
CA GLU A 153 -12.43 -15.15 -25.62
C GLU A 153 -13.39 -15.11 -24.40
N GLY A 154 -13.31 -14.10 -23.52
CA GLY A 154 -14.35 -13.81 -22.51
C GLY A 154 -13.86 -13.21 -21.18
N ASP A 155 -14.77 -12.70 -20.34
CA ASP A 155 -14.52 -11.89 -19.12
C ASP A 155 -13.57 -12.50 -18.05
N GLU A 156 -13.22 -13.79 -18.12
CA GLU A 156 -12.15 -14.41 -17.29
C GLU A 156 -10.73 -13.94 -17.69
N GLU A 157 -10.58 -13.34 -18.88
CA GLU A 157 -9.36 -12.82 -19.52
C GLU A 157 -8.73 -11.64 -18.75
N MET A 158 -9.54 -10.79 -18.11
CA MET A 158 -9.09 -9.53 -17.53
C MET A 158 -8.29 -9.69 -16.22
N PHE A 159 -8.55 -10.75 -15.45
CA PHE A 159 -7.87 -11.04 -14.19
C PHE A 159 -6.56 -11.81 -14.40
N MET A 160 -6.48 -12.65 -15.44
CA MET A 160 -5.30 -13.49 -15.72
C MET A 160 -4.17 -12.72 -16.45
N ASN A 161 -4.50 -11.64 -17.18
CA ASN A 161 -3.53 -10.89 -17.98
C ASN A 161 -2.55 -10.02 -17.17
N SER A 162 -2.81 -9.77 -15.88
CA SER A 162 -1.94 -8.95 -15.02
C SER A 162 -1.04 -9.77 -14.10
N ILE A 163 -1.37 -11.04 -13.87
CA ILE A 163 -0.73 -11.86 -12.84
C ILE A 163 0.74 -12.09 -13.16
N GLU A 164 1.09 -12.38 -14.42
CA GLU A 164 2.50 -12.56 -14.79
C GLU A 164 3.32 -11.28 -14.55
N GLY A 165 2.81 -10.11 -14.93
CA GLY A 165 3.47 -8.84 -14.65
C GLY A 165 3.71 -8.62 -13.16
N ILE A 166 2.70 -8.88 -12.33
CA ILE A 166 2.76 -8.76 -10.87
C ILE A 166 3.76 -9.76 -10.28
N GLU A 167 3.62 -11.04 -10.58
CA GLU A 167 4.49 -12.13 -10.11
C GLU A 167 5.95 -11.94 -10.55
N LYS A 168 6.15 -11.26 -11.69
CA LYS A 168 7.49 -10.88 -12.15
C LYS A 168 8.04 -9.61 -11.50
N GLY A 169 7.25 -8.86 -10.74
CA GLY A 169 7.72 -7.73 -9.91
C GLY A 169 7.21 -6.34 -10.31
N LEU A 170 6.24 -6.23 -11.24
CA LEU A 170 5.68 -4.94 -11.66
C LEU A 170 4.63 -4.44 -10.66
N TYR A 171 5.08 -4.08 -9.46
CA TYR A 171 4.26 -3.43 -8.43
C TYR A 171 5.07 -2.47 -7.58
N GLY A 172 4.40 -1.52 -6.93
CA GLY A 172 5.02 -0.60 -5.97
C GLY A 172 3.97 0.19 -5.17
N ALA A 173 4.41 1.00 -4.21
CA ALA A 173 3.50 1.66 -3.28
C ALA A 173 3.17 3.10 -3.70
N ILE A 174 1.93 3.53 -3.43
CA ILE A 174 1.51 4.94 -3.40
C ILE A 174 1.05 5.29 -2.00
N ILE A 175 1.73 6.24 -1.35
CA ILE A 175 1.34 6.75 -0.03
C ILE A 175 0.76 8.15 -0.18
N VAL A 176 -0.53 8.30 0.14
CA VAL A 176 -1.21 9.59 0.14
C VAL A 176 -1.41 10.04 1.58
N ARG A 177 -0.72 11.11 1.97
CA ARG A 177 -0.74 11.62 3.34
C ARG A 177 -1.77 12.75 3.49
N ALA A 178 -2.35 12.86 4.68
CA ALA A 178 -3.07 14.08 5.04
C ALA A 178 -2.05 15.26 5.15
N PRO A 179 -2.41 16.49 4.76
CA PRO A 179 -1.55 17.65 4.97
C PRO A 179 -1.08 17.82 6.42
N GLU A 180 -1.95 17.45 7.35
CA GLU A 180 -1.77 17.51 8.80
C GLU A 180 -1.36 16.17 9.44
N GLU A 181 -0.92 15.18 8.64
CA GLU A 181 -0.60 13.85 9.16
C GLU A 181 0.50 13.90 10.24
N ARG A 182 0.26 13.17 11.34
CA ARG A 182 1.24 12.96 12.41
C ARG A 182 2.44 12.19 11.87
N ARG A 183 3.66 12.67 12.17
CA ARG A 183 4.89 11.92 11.94
C ARG A 183 5.05 10.77 12.93
N VAL A 184 5.53 9.65 12.41
CA VAL A 184 6.05 8.51 13.16
C VAL A 184 7.57 8.50 13.08
N ASP A 185 8.23 7.80 13.99
CA ASP A 185 9.69 7.72 14.02
C ASP A 185 10.19 6.80 12.90
N ARG A 186 9.46 5.71 12.64
CA ARG A 186 9.69 4.75 11.54
C ARG A 186 8.40 4.49 10.75
N ASP A 187 8.47 4.45 9.43
CA ASP A 187 7.33 4.18 8.52
C ASP A 187 7.76 3.13 7.48
N TYR A 188 7.40 1.87 7.72
CA TYR A 188 7.80 0.72 6.89
C TYR A 188 6.68 0.29 5.95
N VAL A 189 7.01 0.09 4.67
CA VAL A 189 6.14 -0.56 3.68
C VAL A 189 6.63 -1.98 3.47
N LEU A 190 5.71 -2.93 3.64
CA LEU A 190 5.95 -4.35 3.43
C LEU A 190 4.90 -4.87 2.45
N PHE A 191 5.35 -5.21 1.25
CA PHE A 191 4.64 -6.09 0.35
C PHE A 191 4.73 -7.50 0.91
N MET A 192 3.60 -8.19 0.97
CA MET A 192 3.52 -9.63 1.19
C MET A 192 3.31 -10.21 -0.20
N ASP A 193 4.32 -10.91 -0.70
CA ASP A 193 4.39 -11.39 -2.08
C ASP A 193 4.69 -12.89 -2.15
N GLU A 194 4.25 -13.47 -3.26
CA GLU A 194 4.53 -14.85 -3.66
C GLU A 194 5.26 -14.91 -5.00
N TYR A 195 5.91 -16.05 -5.24
CA TYR A 195 6.68 -16.33 -6.45
C TYR A 195 6.23 -17.69 -6.99
N MET A 196 5.19 -17.66 -7.82
CA MET A 196 4.69 -18.88 -8.42
C MET A 196 5.70 -19.47 -9.42
N PRO A 197 5.96 -20.79 -9.40
CA PRO A 197 6.91 -21.43 -10.32
C PRO A 197 6.56 -21.22 -11.80
N GLU A 198 5.27 -21.10 -12.12
CA GLU A 198 4.75 -20.85 -13.47
C GLU A 198 5.33 -19.58 -14.09
N TYR A 199 5.48 -18.49 -13.31
CA TYR A 199 5.94 -17.20 -13.83
C TYR A 199 7.43 -16.96 -13.59
N THR A 200 8.00 -17.57 -12.54
CA THR A 200 9.37 -17.30 -12.09
C THR A 200 10.36 -18.40 -12.47
N ASN A 201 9.90 -19.60 -12.84
CA ASN A 201 10.71 -20.82 -12.99
C ASN A 201 11.48 -21.22 -11.72
N LEU A 202 11.16 -20.63 -10.56
CA LEU A 202 11.74 -21.02 -9.29
C LEU A 202 11.02 -22.26 -8.79
N THR A 203 11.75 -23.38 -8.64
CA THR A 203 11.16 -24.63 -8.17
C THR A 203 11.47 -24.82 -6.68
N PRO A 204 10.45 -24.92 -5.82
CA PRO A 204 10.65 -25.23 -4.41
C PRO A 204 11.39 -26.57 -4.20
N PRO A 205 12.09 -26.74 -3.06
CA PRO A 205 12.85 -27.95 -2.77
C PRO A 205 12.02 -29.25 -2.87
N ALA A 206 12.52 -30.22 -3.63
CA ALA A 206 11.84 -31.50 -3.81
C ALA A 206 11.66 -32.26 -2.49
N GLY A 207 10.47 -32.86 -2.31
CA GLY A 207 10.13 -33.62 -1.09
C GLY A 207 9.64 -32.75 0.08
N THR A 208 9.33 -31.47 -0.18
CA THR A 208 8.62 -30.58 0.73
C THR A 208 7.17 -30.42 0.30
N GLU A 209 6.34 -29.81 1.15
CA GLU A 209 4.95 -29.44 0.83
C GLU A 209 4.85 -28.03 0.22
N MET A 210 5.98 -27.35 -0.03
CA MET A 210 6.01 -26.01 -0.61
C MET A 210 5.58 -26.04 -2.08
N GLU A 211 4.65 -25.17 -2.43
CA GLU A 211 4.12 -25.05 -3.80
C GLU A 211 4.74 -23.84 -4.52
N MET A 212 5.18 -22.83 -3.76
CA MET A 212 5.81 -21.62 -4.24
C MET A 212 6.91 -21.13 -3.28
N TYR A 213 7.55 -20.00 -3.60
CA TYR A 213 8.22 -19.20 -2.58
C TYR A 213 7.32 -18.05 -2.15
N ALA A 214 7.52 -17.56 -0.94
CA ALA A 214 6.78 -16.44 -0.41
C ALA A 214 7.71 -15.54 0.41
N GLY A 215 7.40 -14.25 0.50
CA GLY A 215 8.23 -13.35 1.27
C GLY A 215 7.75 -11.92 1.34
N PHE A 216 8.72 -11.01 1.46
CA PHE A 216 8.47 -9.60 1.63
C PHE A 216 9.35 -8.76 0.73
N ASN A 217 8.74 -7.79 0.05
CA ASN A 217 9.42 -6.76 -0.76
C ASN A 217 10.38 -7.36 -1.82
N GLY A 218 9.93 -8.33 -2.61
CA GLY A 218 10.74 -8.94 -3.65
C GLY A 218 11.78 -9.94 -3.12
N LYS A 219 11.72 -10.33 -1.85
CA LYS A 219 12.69 -11.27 -1.25
C LYS A 219 11.97 -12.41 -0.57
N THR A 220 12.70 -13.49 -0.31
CA THR A 220 12.29 -14.58 0.56
C THR A 220 13.38 -14.86 1.59
N TRP A 221 13.09 -15.67 2.61
CA TRP A 221 14.08 -16.03 3.64
C TRP A 221 15.34 -16.64 2.99
N PRO A 222 16.56 -16.20 3.37
CA PRO A 222 16.89 -15.33 4.50
C PRO A 222 17.02 -13.83 4.18
N ASP A 223 16.70 -13.40 2.97
CA ASP A 223 16.98 -12.04 2.47
C ASP A 223 15.79 -11.07 2.59
N ASN A 224 14.72 -11.48 3.27
CA ASN A 224 13.63 -10.58 3.64
C ASN A 224 14.16 -9.36 4.42
N PRO A 225 13.50 -8.19 4.33
CA PRO A 225 13.94 -6.98 5.01
C PRO A 225 14.16 -7.18 6.51
N THR A 226 15.31 -6.77 7.03
CA THR A 226 15.45 -6.58 8.48
C THR A 226 14.98 -5.17 8.81
N LEU A 227 14.04 -5.06 9.74
CA LEU A 227 13.46 -3.79 10.21
C LEU A 227 14.09 -3.42 11.54
N ASP A 228 14.27 -2.13 11.82
CA ASP A 228 14.98 -1.64 13.00
C ASP A 228 14.24 -0.51 13.72
N ALA A 229 14.33 -0.48 15.05
CA ALA A 229 13.84 0.65 15.84
C ALA A 229 14.59 0.76 17.16
N TYR A 230 14.48 1.92 17.81
CA TYR A 230 14.87 2.08 19.21
C TYR A 230 13.66 1.92 20.14
N VAL A 231 13.88 1.37 21.33
CA VAL A 231 12.84 1.28 22.37
C VAL A 231 12.14 2.63 22.56
N GLY A 232 10.81 2.63 22.43
CA GLY A 232 9.96 3.82 22.59
C GLY A 232 9.65 4.58 21.29
N GLU A 233 10.29 4.25 20.17
CA GLU A 233 9.92 4.79 18.86
C GLU A 233 8.51 4.34 18.46
N THR A 234 7.74 5.25 17.86
CA THR A 234 6.48 4.88 17.20
C THR A 234 6.79 4.38 15.80
N VAL A 235 6.44 3.13 15.53
CA VAL A 235 6.69 2.45 14.26
C VAL A 235 5.36 2.22 13.56
N ARG A 236 5.24 2.69 12.33
CA ARG A 236 4.11 2.41 11.44
C ARG A 236 4.50 1.29 10.48
N PHE A 237 3.62 0.30 10.39
CA PHE A 237 3.71 -0.77 9.40
C PHE A 237 2.58 -0.59 8.39
N ARG A 238 2.95 -0.63 7.11
CA ARG A 238 2.04 -0.56 5.97
C ARG A 238 2.16 -1.87 5.21
N LEU A 239 1.20 -2.75 5.44
CA LEU A 239 1.08 -4.03 4.76
C LEU A 239 0.33 -3.82 3.45
N ILE A 240 0.86 -4.40 2.38
CA ILE A 240 0.23 -4.48 1.08
C ILE A 240 0.32 -5.95 0.66
N SER A 241 -0.79 -6.63 0.51
CA SER A 241 -0.78 -7.96 -0.12
C SER A 241 -0.78 -7.80 -1.62
N ILE A 242 0.11 -8.49 -2.32
CA ILE A 242 0.19 -8.46 -3.78
C ILE A 242 0.32 -9.89 -4.32
N GLY A 243 -0.49 -10.20 -5.33
CA GLY A 243 -0.62 -11.55 -5.86
C GLY A 243 -2.03 -12.11 -5.66
N THR A 244 -2.13 -13.43 -5.64
CA THR A 244 -3.39 -14.18 -5.56
C THR A 244 -3.68 -14.78 -4.19
N GLU A 245 -2.69 -14.81 -3.29
CA GLU A 245 -2.83 -15.44 -1.98
C GLU A 245 -3.33 -14.49 -0.87
N SER A 246 -3.96 -15.11 0.13
CA SER A 246 -4.28 -14.41 1.37
C SER A 246 -3.17 -14.65 2.39
N HIS A 247 -2.70 -13.60 3.04
CA HIS A 247 -1.70 -13.74 4.08
C HIS A 247 -2.22 -13.31 5.44
N THR A 248 -1.57 -13.79 6.49
CA THR A 248 -1.91 -13.44 7.87
C THR A 248 -0.67 -12.90 8.57
N PHE A 249 -0.45 -11.58 8.55
CA PHE A 249 0.73 -10.98 9.17
C PHE A 249 0.68 -11.11 10.69
N HIS A 250 1.77 -11.58 11.30
CA HIS A 250 1.99 -11.65 12.74
C HIS A 250 3.29 -10.95 13.13
N LEU A 251 3.27 -10.18 14.23
CA LEU A 251 4.44 -9.54 14.82
C LEU A 251 4.64 -10.03 16.26
N HIS A 252 5.77 -10.67 16.52
CA HIS A 252 6.09 -11.18 17.85
C HIS A 252 6.29 -10.03 18.84
N GLY A 253 5.82 -10.23 20.08
CA GLY A 253 6.07 -9.30 21.17
C GLY A 253 5.43 -7.92 21.05
N HIS A 254 4.56 -7.69 20.07
CA HIS A 254 3.88 -6.41 19.87
C HIS A 254 2.39 -6.63 19.60
N LYS A 255 1.58 -5.68 20.03
CA LYS A 255 0.14 -5.66 19.75
C LYS A 255 -0.26 -4.27 19.27
N TRP A 256 -1.29 -4.22 18.46
CA TRP A 256 -1.92 -2.98 18.02
C TRP A 256 -3.43 -3.07 18.18
N PHE A 257 -4.09 -1.92 18.22
CA PHE A 257 -5.54 -1.85 18.23
C PHE A 257 -6.05 -1.95 16.79
N ASP A 258 -6.79 -3.01 16.49
CA ASP A 258 -7.42 -3.19 15.19
C ASP A 258 -8.80 -2.53 15.17
N ALA A 259 -8.96 -1.53 14.31
CA ALA A 259 -10.19 -0.75 14.19
C ALA A 259 -11.36 -1.56 13.64
N ASP A 260 -11.10 -2.62 12.87
CA ASP A 260 -12.14 -3.44 12.26
C ASP A 260 -12.81 -4.35 13.30
N THR A 261 -12.00 -4.94 14.19
CA THR A 261 -12.47 -5.87 15.23
C THR A 261 -12.66 -5.22 16.60
N TYR A 262 -12.20 -3.98 16.78
CA TYR A 262 -12.16 -3.26 18.07
C TYR A 262 -11.42 -4.02 19.17
N ARG A 263 -10.35 -4.73 18.82
CA ARG A 263 -9.56 -5.55 19.73
C ARG A 263 -8.07 -5.26 19.60
N TRP A 264 -7.34 -5.50 20.68
CA TRP A 264 -5.89 -5.60 20.61
C TRP A 264 -5.50 -6.94 20.00
N VAL A 265 -4.80 -6.89 18.88
CA VAL A 265 -4.35 -8.05 18.11
C VAL A 265 -2.84 -7.98 17.91
N ASP A 266 -2.23 -9.12 17.66
CA ASP A 266 -0.85 -9.28 17.22
C ASP A 266 -0.78 -9.88 15.80
N THR A 267 -1.95 -10.10 15.20
CA THR A 267 -2.11 -10.84 13.95
C THR A 267 -3.25 -10.22 13.13
N LYS A 268 -3.07 -10.09 11.81
CA LYS A 268 -4.09 -9.59 10.87
C LYS A 268 -4.04 -10.34 9.55
N GLN A 269 -5.19 -10.86 9.11
CA GLN A 269 -5.35 -11.34 7.74
C GLN A 269 -5.46 -10.16 6.78
N VAL A 270 -4.71 -10.22 5.68
CA VAL A 270 -4.71 -9.26 4.57
C VAL A 270 -4.91 -10.09 3.30
N GLY A 271 -6.07 -9.92 2.66
CA GLY A 271 -6.43 -10.64 1.44
C GLY A 271 -5.69 -10.11 0.21
N PRO A 272 -5.83 -10.79 -0.95
CA PRO A 272 -5.21 -10.38 -2.21
C PRO A 272 -5.56 -8.93 -2.55
N PHE A 273 -4.54 -8.12 -2.88
CA PHE A 273 -4.68 -6.69 -3.19
C PHE A 273 -5.31 -5.84 -2.06
N GLU A 274 -5.37 -6.35 -0.83
CA GLU A 274 -5.76 -5.55 0.32
C GLU A 274 -4.54 -4.81 0.91
N THR A 275 -4.82 -3.70 1.58
CA THR A 275 -3.83 -2.95 2.34
C THR A 275 -4.26 -2.82 3.79
N TYR A 276 -3.30 -2.82 4.71
CA TYR A 276 -3.56 -2.62 6.13
C TYR A 276 -2.45 -1.80 6.75
N THR A 277 -2.80 -0.80 7.55
CA THR A 277 -1.82 0.06 8.22
C THR A 277 -2.11 0.12 9.70
N PHE A 278 -1.07 -0.12 10.50
CA PHE A 278 -1.14 -0.06 11.95
C PHE A 278 0.14 0.54 12.53
N GLU A 279 0.10 0.89 13.81
CA GLU A 279 1.22 1.47 14.54
C GLU A 279 1.44 0.72 15.85
N VAL A 280 2.70 0.60 16.24
CA VAL A 280 3.13 0.06 17.54
C VAL A 280 4.15 0.99 18.18
N VAL A 281 4.34 0.85 19.48
CA VAL A 281 5.51 1.39 20.17
C VAL A 281 6.56 0.28 20.23
N ALA A 282 7.77 0.55 19.71
CA ALA A 282 8.84 -0.42 19.66
C ALA A 282 9.31 -0.80 21.07
N GLY A 283 9.40 -2.11 21.35
CA GLY A 283 10.00 -2.62 22.58
C GLY A 283 9.14 -2.43 23.83
N GLU A 284 7.80 -2.40 23.72
CA GLU A 284 6.91 -2.46 24.90
C GLU A 284 7.20 -3.67 25.79
N ASN A 285 7.74 -4.75 25.20
CA ASN A 285 8.19 -5.96 25.89
C ASN A 285 9.72 -6.08 25.99
N GLY A 286 10.44 -4.97 25.81
CA GLY A 286 11.91 -4.88 25.89
C GLY A 286 12.61 -4.88 24.52
N PRO A 287 13.91 -4.53 24.50
CA PRO A 287 14.74 -4.66 23.30
C PRO A 287 14.97 -6.14 22.95
N GLY A 288 15.28 -6.41 21.69
CA GLY A 288 15.54 -7.75 21.19
C GLY A 288 15.20 -7.92 19.71
N GLU A 289 15.37 -9.14 19.23
CA GLU A 289 14.96 -9.55 17.89
C GLU A 289 13.56 -10.15 17.97
N TRP A 290 12.62 -9.56 17.23
CA TRP A 290 11.22 -9.97 17.20
C TRP A 290 10.86 -10.44 15.80
N LEU A 291 10.48 -11.70 15.67
CA LEU A 291 10.07 -12.27 14.39
C LEU A 291 8.79 -11.58 13.90
N TYR A 292 8.75 -11.24 12.63
CA TYR A 292 7.51 -10.95 11.92
C TYR A 292 7.36 -11.94 10.77
N HIS A 293 6.17 -12.46 10.54
CA HIS A 293 5.97 -13.51 9.54
C HIS A 293 4.50 -13.66 9.13
N CYS A 294 4.27 -14.42 8.06
CA CYS A 294 2.93 -14.94 7.78
C CYS A 294 2.59 -16.06 8.78
N HIS A 295 1.42 -15.98 9.38
CA HIS A 295 0.88 -16.93 10.34
C HIS A 295 0.09 -18.05 9.65
N ASP A 296 0.06 -18.07 8.31
CA ASP A 296 -0.15 -19.32 7.58
C ASP A 296 1.16 -20.13 7.62
N LEU A 297 1.06 -21.38 8.05
CA LEU A 297 2.24 -22.22 8.24
C LEU A 297 2.95 -22.51 6.91
N MET A 298 2.20 -22.63 5.80
CA MET A 298 2.78 -22.90 4.49
C MET A 298 3.59 -21.70 4.01
N HIS A 299 3.00 -20.50 4.04
CA HIS A 299 3.71 -19.27 3.65
C HIS A 299 4.94 -19.00 4.53
N LEU A 300 4.89 -19.32 5.83
CA LEU A 300 6.06 -19.26 6.71
C LEU A 300 7.17 -20.20 6.20
N MET A 301 6.83 -21.46 5.91
CA MET A 301 7.79 -22.46 5.42
C MET A 301 8.35 -22.12 4.04
N GLU A 302 7.57 -21.45 3.20
CA GLU A 302 7.96 -20.92 1.88
C GLU A 302 8.84 -19.66 1.96
N GLY A 303 9.08 -19.17 3.18
CA GLY A 303 10.08 -18.16 3.49
C GLY A 303 9.52 -16.79 3.86
N MET A 304 8.22 -16.65 4.12
CA MET A 304 7.60 -15.38 4.52
C MET A 304 7.83 -15.06 6.01
N GLU A 305 9.08 -14.79 6.36
CA GLU A 305 9.53 -14.39 7.68
C GLU A 305 10.71 -13.40 7.67
N GLY A 306 10.75 -12.48 8.62
CA GLY A 306 11.84 -11.53 8.81
C GLY A 306 11.96 -11.08 10.26
N MET A 307 12.96 -10.23 10.52
CA MET A 307 13.25 -9.76 11.88
C MET A 307 12.96 -8.27 12.05
N PHE A 308 12.27 -7.93 13.12
CA PHE A 308 12.16 -6.59 13.67
C PHE A 308 13.08 -6.45 14.88
N VAL A 309 14.21 -5.77 14.68
CA VAL A 309 15.27 -5.59 15.67
C VAL A 309 15.01 -4.31 16.45
N VAL A 310 14.77 -4.45 17.75
CA VAL A 310 14.56 -3.32 18.65
C VAL A 310 15.77 -3.14 19.55
N GLU A 311 16.50 -2.05 19.36
CA GLU A 311 17.70 -1.71 20.12
C GLU A 311 17.38 -0.85 21.35
N ALA A 312 18.22 -0.95 22.39
CA ALA A 312 18.21 0.01 23.48
C ALA A 312 18.72 1.38 22.98
N SER A 313 18.18 2.46 23.55
CA SER A 313 18.61 3.84 23.25
C SER A 313 19.93 4.24 23.89
#